data_AF-A0A0C2VEP2-F1
#
_entry.id   AF-A0A0C2VEP2-F1
#
_cell.length_a   1.000
_cell.length_b   1.000
_cell.length_c   1.000
_cell.angle_alpha   90.00
_cell.angle_beta   90.00
_cell.angle_gamma   90.00
#
_symmetry.space_group_name_H-M   'P 1'
#
loop_
_entity.id
_entity.type
_entity.pdbx_description
1 polymer ?
#
loop_
_entity_poly.entity_id
_entity_poly.type
_entity_poly.pdbx_seq_one_letter_code
_entity_poly.pdbx_strand_id
1 'polypeptide(L)'
;MKNIKLNYPLLFLLVTLFLAISFLVYHQAYDAQNYFSDTKPHIEYLRKYFSLESFYIPHPLWHYGVKITSELFFISIELAAVIFSAFLVTLWTYLVYHTIKYLSKIESDLCVTLLTFTTIIIAPLTIPWYNQVIYLGQSSPNIWHNVTLWSVKPFALLTMFFMIEAIRSQKRHYYFISLVTLLISILAKPSFVIAFLPAIALFVLMKKLIYREFIVFYLLFTILSVVILSYQYTHTFTGEDSHVFVDFLGVWSQSSLNIPISIVLALAFPIALFILETKIIHDDYILLSWILTFIGIVFYAVFAQSGKYYPHGNFGWSYAIAMSLLYLFSIIKFAEIYKGLHFIKKSILLTLLALQTLIGLYYLIKILEGQSPLYISIGF
;
A
#
# COMPACT_ATOMS: atom_id res chain seq x y z
N MET A 1 16.49 -9.06 33.87
CA MET A 1 15.70 -8.27 32.90
C MET A 1 16.67 -7.63 31.92
N LYS A 2 16.64 -7.99 30.62
CA LYS A 2 17.46 -7.28 29.63
C LYS A 2 16.95 -5.84 29.56
N ASN A 3 17.80 -4.85 29.83
CA ASN A 3 17.47 -3.45 29.59
C ASN A 3 17.02 -3.30 28.14
N ILE A 4 15.73 -3.02 27.93
CA ILE A 4 15.21 -2.67 26.62
C ILE A 4 15.82 -1.31 26.29
N LYS A 5 16.89 -1.31 25.47
CA LYS A 5 17.44 -0.06 24.95
C LYS A 5 16.36 0.57 24.07
N LEU A 6 15.90 1.75 24.47
CA LEU A 6 14.92 2.50 23.71
C LEU A 6 15.55 2.98 22.39
N ASN A 7 14.92 2.64 21.27
CA ASN A 7 15.33 3.10 19.95
C ASN A 7 14.76 4.51 19.71
N TYR A 8 15.50 5.53 20.16
CA TYR A 8 15.09 6.92 20.06
C TYR A 8 14.80 7.39 18.61
N PRO A 9 15.63 7.05 17.59
CA PRO A 9 15.32 7.42 16.20
C PRO A 9 13.96 6.89 15.73
N LEU A 10 13.66 5.61 15.99
CA LEU A 10 12.37 5.02 15.62
C LEU A 10 11.24 5.68 16.39
N LEU A 11 11.38 5.86 17.71
CA LEU A 11 10.35 6.49 18.54
C LEU A 11 10.02 7.90 18.05
N PHE A 12 11.04 8.71 17.73
CA PHE A 12 10.86 10.04 17.17
C PHE A 12 10.07 10.00 15.87
N LEU A 13 10.45 9.13 14.92
CA LEU A 13 9.74 8.95 13.66
C LEU A 13 8.26 8.56 13.87
N LEU A 14 8.00 7.59 14.75
CA LEU A 14 6.64 7.12 15.04
C LEU A 14 5.77 8.23 15.66
N VAL A 15 6.31 9.00 16.60
CA VAL A 15 5.59 10.12 17.24
C VAL A 15 5.33 11.24 16.23
N THR A 16 6.34 11.64 15.44
CA THR A 16 6.19 12.68 14.42
C THR A 16 5.12 12.30 13.38
N LEU A 17 5.14 11.07 12.89
CA LEU A 17 4.13 10.60 11.95
C LEU A 17 2.75 10.50 12.59
N PHE A 18 2.65 9.99 13.82
CA PHE A 18 1.38 9.92 14.52
C PHE A 18 0.75 11.32 14.63
N LEU A 19 1.53 12.33 15.02
CA LEU A 19 1.06 13.71 15.11
C LEU A 19 0.70 14.30 13.73
N ALA A 20 1.55 14.12 12.73
CA ALA A 20 1.30 14.64 11.37
C ALA A 20 0.05 14.02 10.73
N ILE A 21 -0.13 12.71 10.86
CA ILE A 21 -1.32 12.02 10.37
C ILE A 21 -2.55 12.37 11.20
N SER A 22 -2.40 12.54 12.52
CA SER A 22 -3.52 13.00 13.35
C SER A 22 -4.01 14.38 12.90
N PHE A 23 -3.08 15.31 12.65
CA PHE A 23 -3.39 16.63 12.10
C PHE A 23 -4.11 16.52 10.74
N LEU A 24 -3.54 15.74 9.82
CA LEU A 24 -4.13 15.55 8.49
C LEU A 24 -5.56 14.99 8.55
N VAL A 25 -5.75 13.90 9.30
CA VAL A 25 -7.05 13.21 9.39
C VAL A 25 -8.07 14.07 10.12
N TYR A 26 -7.64 14.87 11.10
CA TYR A 26 -8.52 15.82 11.78
C TYR A 26 -9.10 16.81 10.77
N HIS A 27 -8.24 17.44 9.97
CA HIS A 27 -8.69 18.35 8.93
C HIS A 27 -9.53 17.66 7.84
N GLN A 28 -9.16 16.45 7.41
CA GLN A 28 -9.94 15.65 6.47
C GLN A 28 -11.34 15.28 7.01
N ALA A 29 -11.49 15.10 8.33
CA ALA A 29 -12.76 14.76 8.97
C ALA A 29 -13.67 15.98 9.22
N TYR A 30 -13.07 17.14 9.55
CA TYR A 30 -13.79 18.35 9.96
C TYR A 30 -13.87 19.44 8.88
N ASP A 31 -12.89 19.51 7.97
CA ASP A 31 -12.76 20.51 6.90
C ASP A 31 -12.51 19.84 5.54
N ALA A 32 -13.43 18.94 5.15
CA ALA A 32 -13.32 18.16 3.92
C ALA A 32 -13.40 19.01 2.62
N GLN A 33 -13.81 20.27 2.72
CA GLN A 33 -13.83 21.19 1.57
C GLN A 33 -12.41 21.58 1.16
N ASN A 34 -11.55 21.86 2.15
CA ASN A 34 -10.15 22.17 1.90
C ASN A 34 -9.29 20.89 1.89
N TYR A 35 -9.61 19.89 2.71
CA TYR A 35 -8.80 18.67 2.83
C TYR A 35 -9.46 17.46 2.15
N PHE A 36 -9.25 17.35 0.83
CA PHE A 36 -9.79 16.27 0.02
C PHE A 36 -9.29 14.88 0.47
N SER A 37 -10.22 13.98 0.78
CA SER A 37 -9.95 12.57 1.10
C SER A 37 -11.21 11.70 1.11
N ASP A 38 -11.03 10.38 1.18
CA ASP A 38 -12.14 9.44 1.43
C ASP A 38 -12.57 9.34 2.91
N THR A 39 -11.85 9.98 3.83
CA THR A 39 -12.09 9.94 5.28
C THR A 39 -13.52 10.37 5.63
N LYS A 40 -13.97 11.53 5.16
CA LYS A 40 -15.30 12.07 5.47
C LYS A 40 -16.43 11.18 4.93
N PRO A 41 -16.42 10.73 3.66
CA PRO A 41 -17.36 9.72 3.17
C PRO A 41 -17.42 8.45 4.05
N HIS A 42 -16.28 7.93 4.48
CA HIS A 42 -16.23 6.74 5.34
C HIS A 42 -16.83 6.97 6.74
N ILE A 43 -16.65 8.16 7.32
CA ILE A 43 -17.32 8.56 8.57
C ILE A 43 -18.84 8.62 8.38
N GLU A 44 -19.31 9.12 7.25
CA GLU A 44 -20.74 9.17 6.94
C GLU A 44 -21.34 7.78 6.72
N TYR A 45 -20.61 6.88 6.06
CA TYR A 45 -21.00 5.46 5.93
C TYR A 45 -21.15 4.80 7.31
N LEU A 46 -20.19 5.04 8.21
CA LEU A 46 -20.26 4.54 9.59
C LEU A 46 -21.51 5.03 10.31
N ARG A 47 -21.82 6.33 10.20
CA ARG A 47 -23.00 6.92 10.83
C ARG A 47 -24.29 6.32 10.29
N LYS A 48 -24.41 6.16 8.97
CA LYS A 48 -25.58 5.53 8.34
C LYS A 48 -25.78 4.10 8.82
N TYR A 49 -24.69 3.32 8.87
CA TYR A 49 -24.70 1.95 9.37
C TYR A 49 -25.23 1.80 10.80
N PHE A 50 -24.88 2.74 11.70
CA PHE A 50 -25.31 2.67 13.10
C PHE A 50 -26.58 3.45 13.42
N SER A 51 -27.09 4.29 12.50
CA SER A 51 -28.33 5.06 12.70
C SER A 51 -29.56 4.47 12.00
N LEU A 52 -29.38 3.57 11.02
CA LEU A 52 -30.47 2.95 10.26
C LEU A 52 -30.18 1.46 10.06
N GLU A 53 -31.17 0.60 10.35
CA GLU A 53 -31.12 -0.83 10.04
C GLU A 53 -31.23 -1.04 8.52
N SER A 54 -30.09 -1.05 7.79
CA SER A 54 -29.88 -1.69 6.46
C SER A 54 -28.73 -1.10 5.62
N PHE A 55 -27.92 -0.17 6.11
CA PHE A 55 -26.76 0.28 5.31
C PHE A 55 -25.68 -0.80 5.26
N TYR A 56 -25.12 -1.08 4.08
CA TYR A 56 -24.00 -2.02 3.92
C TYR A 56 -22.67 -1.26 3.92
N ILE A 57 -21.73 -1.67 4.79
CA ILE A 57 -20.35 -1.16 4.75
C ILE A 57 -19.48 -2.14 3.95
N PRO A 58 -18.99 -1.74 2.76
CA PRO A 58 -17.95 -2.52 2.10
C PRO A 58 -16.66 -2.44 2.91
N HIS A 59 -15.91 -3.55 3.00
CA HIS A 59 -14.61 -3.64 3.68
C HIS A 59 -14.56 -2.95 5.07
N PRO A 60 -15.11 -3.60 6.11
CA PRO A 60 -15.50 -2.93 7.33
C PRO A 60 -14.40 -2.74 8.38
N LEU A 61 -13.14 -3.14 8.13
CA LEU A 61 -12.08 -3.11 9.15
C LEU A 61 -11.87 -1.71 9.72
N TRP A 62 -11.76 -0.69 8.85
CA TRP A 62 -11.55 0.68 9.30
C TRP A 62 -12.75 1.18 10.11
N HIS A 63 -13.96 0.94 9.62
CA HIS A 63 -15.23 1.32 10.22
C HIS A 63 -15.40 0.75 11.64
N TYR A 64 -15.21 -0.55 11.82
CA TYR A 64 -15.26 -1.18 13.15
C TYR A 64 -14.12 -0.70 14.04
N GLY A 65 -12.91 -0.51 13.51
CA GLY A 65 -11.79 0.04 14.27
C GLY A 65 -12.07 1.43 14.83
N VAL A 66 -12.67 2.30 14.02
CA VAL A 66 -13.13 3.63 14.45
C VAL A 66 -14.23 3.53 15.49
N LYS A 67 -15.24 2.67 15.28
CA LYS A 67 -16.33 2.48 16.24
C LYS A 67 -15.82 2.00 17.61
N ILE A 68 -14.98 0.98 17.63
CA ILE A 68 -14.38 0.43 18.85
C ILE A 68 -13.53 1.51 19.54
N THR A 69 -12.76 2.28 18.78
CA THR A 69 -11.94 3.38 19.34
C THR A 69 -12.83 4.47 19.96
N SER A 70 -13.93 4.84 19.30
CA SER A 70 -14.90 5.81 19.82
C SER A 70 -15.51 5.35 21.15
N GLU A 71 -15.91 4.08 21.23
CA GLU A 71 -16.50 3.49 22.44
C GLU A 71 -15.49 3.31 23.57
N LEU A 72 -14.27 2.85 23.25
CA LEU A 72 -13.22 2.60 24.24
C LEU A 72 -12.73 3.89 24.92
N PHE A 73 -12.61 4.98 24.16
CA PHE A 73 -12.10 6.26 24.65
C PHE A 73 -13.20 7.27 24.99
N PHE A 74 -14.48 6.94 24.78
CA PHE A 74 -15.62 7.83 24.99
C PHE A 74 -15.50 9.16 24.21
N ILE A 75 -15.08 9.08 22.95
CA ILE A 75 -14.85 10.23 22.06
C ILE A 75 -15.76 10.19 20.82
N SER A 76 -15.86 11.31 20.10
CA SER A 76 -16.60 11.37 18.84
C SER A 76 -16.03 10.41 17.79
N ILE A 77 -16.89 10.03 16.82
CA ILE A 77 -16.49 9.20 15.68
C ILE A 77 -15.34 9.86 14.89
N GLU A 78 -15.38 11.17 14.71
CA GLU A 78 -14.31 11.91 14.03
C GLU A 78 -12.98 11.81 14.76
N LEU A 79 -12.94 12.05 16.08
CA LEU A 79 -11.70 11.92 16.85
C LEU A 79 -11.21 10.46 16.90
N ALA A 80 -12.12 9.50 16.94
CA ALA A 80 -11.77 8.08 16.82
C ALA A 80 -11.18 7.75 15.44
N ALA A 81 -11.70 8.35 14.36
CA ALA A 81 -11.16 8.22 13.01
C ALA A 81 -9.74 8.77 12.91
N VAL A 82 -9.46 9.91 13.58
CA VAL A 82 -8.13 10.49 13.70
C VAL A 82 -7.16 9.51 14.37
N ILE A 83 -7.50 9.06 15.59
CA ILE A 83 -6.62 8.20 16.38
C ILE A 83 -6.39 6.86 15.69
N PHE A 84 -7.45 6.22 15.19
CA PHE A 84 -7.35 4.90 14.57
C PHE A 84 -6.56 4.94 13.26
N SER A 85 -6.75 5.98 12.45
CA SER A 85 -5.99 6.14 11.19
C SER A 85 -4.52 6.43 11.45
N ALA A 86 -4.21 7.30 12.42
CA ALA A 86 -2.83 7.56 12.84
C ALA A 86 -2.17 6.29 13.39
N PHE A 87 -2.90 5.49 14.19
CA PHE A 87 -2.43 4.18 14.65
C PHE A 87 -2.08 3.23 13.50
N LEU A 88 -2.92 3.13 12.46
CA LEU A 88 -2.66 2.26 11.31
C LEU A 88 -1.40 2.66 10.54
N VAL A 89 -1.16 3.96 10.33
CA VAL A 89 0.06 4.45 9.66
C VAL A 89 1.30 4.22 10.53
N THR A 90 1.18 4.40 11.85
CA THR A 90 2.27 4.11 12.79
C THR A 90 2.57 2.62 12.86
N LEU A 91 1.55 1.76 12.84
CA LEU A 91 1.69 0.31 12.77
C LEU A 91 2.38 -0.11 11.46
N TRP A 92 1.96 0.44 10.32
CA TRP A 92 2.63 0.25 9.04
C TRP A 92 4.12 0.60 9.11
N THR A 93 4.44 1.78 9.65
CA THR A 93 5.82 2.27 9.80
C THR A 93 6.65 1.36 10.70
N TYR A 94 6.08 0.91 11.82
CA TYR A 94 6.73 -0.03 12.74
C TYR A 94 7.06 -1.36 12.05
N LEU A 95 6.12 -1.92 11.29
CA LEU A 95 6.33 -3.17 10.56
C LEU A 95 7.37 -3.01 9.44
N VAL A 96 7.36 -1.89 8.72
CA VAL A 96 8.40 -1.56 7.74
C VAL A 96 9.77 -1.51 8.39
N TYR A 97 9.91 -0.78 9.50
CA TYR A 97 11.18 -0.69 10.24
C TYR A 97 11.72 -2.08 10.61
N HIS A 98 10.88 -2.91 11.22
CA HIS A 98 11.29 -4.24 11.66
C HIS A 98 11.59 -5.18 10.49
N THR A 99 10.87 -5.06 9.37
CA THR A 99 11.15 -5.81 8.14
C THR A 99 12.50 -5.41 7.56
N ILE A 100 12.79 -4.11 7.47
CA ILE A 100 14.10 -3.62 7.01
C ILE A 100 15.19 -4.11 7.95
N LYS A 101 15.04 -3.95 9.27
CA LYS A 101 16.01 -4.41 10.27
C LYS A 101 16.32 -5.90 10.14
N TYR A 102 15.28 -6.71 10.02
CA TYR A 102 15.37 -8.16 9.97
C TYR A 102 16.04 -8.65 8.69
N LEU A 103 15.60 -8.17 7.52
CA LEU A 103 16.07 -8.66 6.23
C LEU A 103 17.45 -8.09 5.85
N SER A 104 17.65 -6.77 6.01
CA SER A 104 18.92 -6.12 5.63
C SER A 104 20.08 -6.37 6.60
N LYS A 105 19.77 -6.82 7.84
CA LYS A 105 20.73 -7.01 8.94
C LYS A 105 21.55 -5.76 9.29
N ILE A 106 21.04 -4.56 9.00
CA ILE A 106 21.70 -3.31 9.36
C ILE A 106 21.66 -3.10 10.88
N GLU A 107 22.83 -2.98 11.50
CA GLU A 107 22.94 -2.78 12.95
C GLU A 107 22.55 -1.37 13.39
N SER A 108 22.81 -0.34 12.58
CA SER A 108 22.49 1.06 12.91
C SER A 108 21.00 1.35 12.88
N ASP A 109 20.41 1.65 14.04
CA ASP A 109 18.99 2.00 14.16
C ASP A 109 18.65 3.30 13.43
N LEU A 110 19.58 4.27 13.39
CA LEU A 110 19.41 5.50 12.63
C LEU A 110 19.31 5.22 11.13
N CYS A 111 20.19 4.37 10.59
CA CYS A 111 20.16 4.01 9.17
C CYS A 111 18.84 3.32 8.80
N VAL A 112 18.40 2.34 9.59
CA VAL A 112 17.10 1.67 9.37
C VAL A 112 15.93 2.64 9.48
N THR A 113 15.99 3.61 10.41
CA THR A 113 14.97 4.65 10.55
C THR A 113 14.93 5.56 9.31
N LEU A 114 16.07 5.95 8.76
CA LEU A 114 16.14 6.75 7.53
C LEU A 114 15.61 5.99 6.30
N LEU A 115 15.91 4.69 6.19
CA LEU A 115 15.35 3.83 5.13
C LEU A 115 13.84 3.63 5.30
N THR A 116 13.36 3.54 6.55
CA THR A 116 11.93 3.47 6.89
C THR A 116 11.24 4.76 6.46
N PHE A 117 11.76 5.92 6.88
CA PHE A 117 11.27 7.23 6.47
C PHE A 117 11.23 7.36 4.94
N THR A 118 12.30 6.96 4.26
CA THR A 118 12.36 6.94 2.79
C THR A 118 11.22 6.11 2.22
N THR A 119 11.02 4.88 2.70
CA THR A 119 9.99 3.96 2.20
C THR A 119 8.56 4.50 2.36
N ILE A 120 8.26 5.13 3.49
CA ILE A 120 6.91 5.64 3.77
C ILE A 120 6.62 6.99 3.11
N ILE A 121 7.65 7.75 2.72
CA ILE A 121 7.49 9.08 2.12
C ILE A 121 7.54 9.02 0.59
N ILE A 122 8.35 8.12 0.02
CA ILE A 122 8.65 8.07 -1.41
C ILE A 122 7.42 8.18 -2.32
N ALA A 123 7.57 8.88 -3.44
CA ALA A 123 6.55 9.09 -4.47
C ALA A 123 7.15 8.94 -5.89
N PRO A 124 6.31 8.86 -6.95
CA PRO A 124 6.79 8.81 -8.34
C PRO A 124 7.73 9.96 -8.71
N LEU A 125 8.60 9.72 -9.69
CA LEU A 125 9.26 10.84 -10.35
C LEU A 125 8.23 11.68 -11.11
N THR A 126 8.43 12.99 -11.10
CA THR A 126 7.52 13.93 -11.77
C THR A 126 8.33 14.79 -12.72
N ILE A 127 7.92 14.81 -13.98
CA ILE A 127 8.48 15.63 -15.06
C ILE A 127 7.46 16.73 -15.35
N PRO A 128 7.73 17.99 -14.98
CA PRO A 128 6.73 19.07 -14.98
C PRO A 128 5.97 19.26 -16.30
N TRP A 129 6.62 19.06 -17.45
CA TRP A 129 6.01 19.24 -18.78
C TRP A 129 5.27 18.01 -19.30
N TYR A 130 5.30 16.88 -18.58
CA TYR A 130 4.72 15.62 -19.04
C TYR A 130 3.65 15.10 -18.07
N ASN A 131 3.98 14.99 -16.79
CA ASN A 131 3.09 14.56 -15.73
C ASN A 131 3.07 15.64 -14.66
N GLN A 132 2.20 16.65 -14.86
CA GLN A 132 2.13 17.79 -13.94
C GLN A 132 1.77 17.34 -12.53
N VAL A 133 0.78 16.46 -12.38
CA VAL A 133 0.32 15.97 -11.08
C VAL A 133 1.15 14.76 -10.63
N ILE A 134 1.65 14.80 -9.40
CA ILE A 134 2.54 13.77 -8.82
C ILE A 134 1.84 12.40 -8.76
N TYR A 135 0.59 12.37 -8.30
CA TYR A 135 -0.15 11.15 -8.01
C TYR A 135 -1.01 10.65 -9.17
N LEU A 136 -1.79 11.54 -9.78
CA LEU A 136 -2.81 11.18 -10.77
C LEU A 136 -2.14 10.63 -12.04
N GLY A 137 -2.64 9.50 -12.55
CA GLY A 137 -2.13 8.83 -13.76
C GLY A 137 -0.90 7.94 -13.55
N GLN A 138 -0.14 8.14 -12.48
CA GLN A 138 1.04 7.32 -12.15
C GLN A 138 0.81 6.38 -10.97
N SER A 139 -0.20 6.69 -10.13
CA SER A 139 -0.34 6.13 -8.79
C SER A 139 0.83 6.54 -7.88
N SER A 140 0.84 6.08 -6.64
CA SER A 140 1.93 6.33 -5.70
C SER A 140 2.06 5.14 -4.75
N PRO A 141 3.28 4.76 -4.30
CA PRO A 141 3.40 3.77 -3.25
C PRO A 141 2.83 4.30 -1.92
N ASN A 142 2.72 5.62 -1.75
CA ASN A 142 2.18 6.27 -0.56
C ASN A 142 1.05 7.25 -0.91
N ILE A 143 -0.18 6.85 -0.58
CA ILE A 143 -1.42 7.62 -0.81
C ILE A 143 -1.89 8.15 0.53
N TRP A 144 -2.03 9.47 0.65
CA TRP A 144 -2.28 10.15 1.93
C TRP A 144 -3.74 10.60 2.15
N HIS A 145 -4.63 10.22 1.24
CA HIS A 145 -6.04 10.62 1.23
C HIS A 145 -6.98 9.41 1.20
N ASN A 146 -6.46 8.22 1.51
CA ASN A 146 -7.20 6.96 1.45
C ASN A 146 -7.00 6.11 2.72
N VAL A 147 -7.98 6.15 3.64
CA VAL A 147 -7.89 5.47 4.94
C VAL A 147 -8.01 3.95 4.84
N THR A 148 -8.72 3.45 3.83
CA THR A 148 -8.86 2.01 3.60
C THR A 148 -7.55 1.40 3.10
N LEU A 149 -6.78 2.11 2.28
CA LEU A 149 -5.43 1.68 1.89
C LEU A 149 -4.45 1.66 3.05
N TRP A 150 -4.50 2.63 3.97
CA TRP A 150 -3.70 2.58 5.19
C TRP A 150 -4.02 1.35 6.02
N SER A 151 -5.29 0.96 6.05
CA SER A 151 -5.76 -0.26 6.73
C SER A 151 -5.20 -1.53 6.07
N VAL A 152 -5.05 -1.56 4.74
CA VAL A 152 -4.57 -2.75 4.00
C VAL A 152 -3.07 -2.99 4.17
N LYS A 153 -2.26 -1.93 4.11
CA LYS A 153 -0.78 -2.03 3.99
C LYS A 153 -0.10 -2.91 5.06
N PRO A 154 -0.38 -2.75 6.38
CA PRO A 154 0.18 -3.62 7.41
C PRO A 154 -0.05 -5.10 7.12
N PHE A 155 -1.28 -5.47 6.77
CA PHE A 155 -1.67 -6.85 6.57
C PHE A 155 -1.20 -7.41 5.23
N ALA A 156 -1.11 -6.58 4.19
CA ALA A 156 -0.52 -6.97 2.92
C ALA A 156 0.96 -7.36 3.08
N LEU A 157 1.74 -6.58 3.84
CA LEU A 157 3.13 -6.90 4.16
C LEU A 157 3.24 -8.18 4.98
N LEU A 158 2.46 -8.32 6.07
CA LEU A 158 2.50 -9.53 6.88
C LEU A 158 2.10 -10.77 6.07
N THR A 159 1.08 -10.65 5.22
CA THR A 159 0.64 -11.75 4.35
C THR A 159 1.78 -12.21 3.45
N MET A 160 2.42 -11.28 2.74
CA MET A 160 3.52 -11.57 1.82
C MET A 160 4.74 -12.11 2.57
N PHE A 161 5.09 -11.50 3.71
CA PHE A 161 6.22 -11.91 4.53
C PHE A 161 6.06 -13.35 5.02
N PHE A 162 4.96 -13.65 5.68
CA PHE A 162 4.72 -14.98 6.20
C PHE A 162 4.46 -16.00 5.09
N MET A 163 3.94 -15.62 3.92
CA MET A 163 3.84 -16.51 2.78
C MET A 163 5.23 -16.95 2.29
N ILE A 164 6.17 -16.03 2.14
CA ILE A 164 7.54 -16.35 1.71
C ILE A 164 8.23 -17.22 2.77
N GLU A 165 8.10 -16.89 4.05
CA GLU A 165 8.67 -17.70 5.13
C GLU A 165 8.01 -19.09 5.22
N ALA A 166 6.71 -19.20 4.93
CA ALA A 166 6.01 -20.47 4.84
C ALA A 166 6.54 -21.33 3.68
N ILE A 167 6.80 -20.73 2.52
CA ILE A 167 7.34 -21.44 1.35
C ILE A 167 8.78 -21.90 1.60
N ARG A 168 9.61 -21.04 2.18
CA ARG A 168 11.02 -21.35 2.48
C ARG A 168 11.18 -22.43 3.52
N SER A 169 10.41 -22.34 4.60
CA SER A 169 10.55 -23.23 5.76
C SER A 169 9.59 -24.43 5.73
N GLN A 170 8.59 -24.41 4.84
CA GLN A 170 7.49 -25.38 4.76
C GLN A 170 6.72 -25.54 6.08
N LYS A 171 6.74 -24.52 6.94
CA LYS A 171 6.05 -24.55 8.24
C LYS A 171 4.61 -24.07 8.13
N ARG A 172 3.67 -24.94 8.51
CA ARG A 172 2.22 -24.68 8.46
C ARG A 172 1.76 -23.45 9.25
N HIS A 173 2.41 -23.11 10.36
CA HIS A 173 2.01 -21.95 11.16
C HIS A 173 2.23 -20.63 10.40
N TYR A 174 3.25 -20.52 9.55
CA TYR A 174 3.43 -19.33 8.73
C TYR A 174 2.37 -19.21 7.64
N TYR A 175 1.95 -20.32 7.04
CA TYR A 175 0.78 -20.32 6.15
C TYR A 175 -0.48 -19.85 6.87
N PHE A 176 -0.71 -20.32 8.09
CA PHE A 176 -1.87 -19.90 8.89
C PHE A 176 -1.83 -18.41 9.23
N ILE A 177 -0.68 -17.87 9.65
CA ILE A 177 -0.53 -16.43 9.92
C ILE A 177 -0.75 -15.62 8.62
N SER A 178 -0.21 -16.09 7.49
CA SER A 178 -0.45 -15.49 6.18
C SER A 178 -1.93 -15.51 5.80
N LEU A 179 -2.65 -16.60 6.10
CA LEU A 179 -4.11 -16.68 5.90
C LEU A 179 -4.88 -15.69 6.75
N VAL A 180 -4.63 -15.64 8.05
CA VAL A 180 -5.30 -14.71 8.94
C VAL A 180 -5.07 -13.26 8.50
N THR A 181 -3.83 -12.91 8.18
CA THR A 181 -3.49 -11.55 7.72
C THR A 181 -4.07 -11.24 6.34
N LEU A 182 -4.15 -12.21 5.42
CA LEU A 182 -4.85 -12.02 4.15
C LEU A 182 -6.33 -11.73 4.38
N LEU A 183 -7.02 -12.51 5.21
CA LEU A 183 -8.44 -12.32 5.49
C LEU A 183 -8.71 -10.95 6.12
N ILE A 184 -7.86 -10.50 7.06
CA ILE A 184 -7.95 -9.14 7.61
C ILE A 184 -7.75 -8.08 6.52
N SER A 185 -6.82 -8.30 5.58
CA SER A 185 -6.63 -7.39 4.44
C SER A 185 -7.87 -7.28 3.56
N ILE A 186 -8.64 -8.37 3.36
CA ILE A 186 -9.90 -8.36 2.60
C ILE A 186 -10.96 -7.53 3.34
N LEU A 187 -10.99 -7.61 4.67
CA LEU A 187 -11.84 -6.75 5.50
C LEU A 187 -11.40 -5.29 5.45
N ALA A 188 -10.14 -5.00 5.16
CA ALA A 188 -9.63 -3.63 4.99
C ALA A 188 -9.95 -3.06 3.60
N LYS A 189 -9.68 -3.82 2.54
CA LYS A 189 -10.05 -3.57 1.15
C LYS A 189 -9.69 -4.79 0.29
N PRO A 190 -10.55 -5.23 -0.64
CA PRO A 190 -10.26 -6.39 -1.48
C PRO A 190 -9.11 -6.19 -2.50
N SER A 191 -8.60 -4.97 -2.67
CA SER A 191 -7.61 -4.63 -3.70
C SER A 191 -6.30 -5.42 -3.60
N PHE A 192 -5.86 -5.85 -2.41
CA PHE A 192 -4.64 -6.66 -2.30
C PHE A 192 -4.87 -8.11 -2.76
N VAL A 193 -5.94 -8.75 -2.29
CA VAL A 193 -6.16 -10.19 -2.53
C VAL A 193 -6.34 -10.52 -4.00
N ILE A 194 -7.02 -9.66 -4.77
CA ILE A 194 -7.29 -9.89 -6.19
C ILE A 194 -6.00 -9.93 -7.02
N ALA A 195 -4.96 -9.20 -6.62
CA ALA A 195 -3.66 -9.25 -7.25
C ALA A 195 -2.73 -10.30 -6.61
N PHE A 196 -2.83 -10.51 -5.29
CA PHE A 196 -1.95 -11.40 -4.56
C PHE A 196 -2.15 -12.88 -4.90
N LEU A 197 -3.39 -13.36 -5.02
CA LEU A 197 -3.67 -14.76 -5.34
C LEU A 197 -3.09 -15.22 -6.69
N PRO A 198 -3.30 -14.49 -7.81
CA PRO A 198 -2.63 -14.83 -9.07
C PRO A 198 -1.10 -14.61 -8.98
N ALA A 199 -0.63 -13.60 -8.26
CA ALA A 199 0.81 -13.35 -8.12
C ALA A 199 1.54 -14.48 -7.38
N ILE A 200 0.99 -15.00 -6.28
CA ILE A 200 1.62 -16.10 -5.53
C ILE A 200 1.57 -17.42 -6.29
N ALA A 201 0.49 -17.67 -7.04
CA ALA A 201 0.41 -18.83 -7.93
C ALA A 201 1.51 -18.77 -9.00
N LEU A 202 1.65 -17.64 -9.69
CA LEU A 202 2.69 -17.45 -10.70
C LEU A 202 4.09 -17.55 -10.10
N PHE A 203 4.33 -16.97 -8.91
CA PHE A 203 5.60 -17.08 -8.20
C PHE A 203 5.98 -18.55 -7.94
N VAL A 204 5.06 -19.35 -7.40
CA VAL A 204 5.32 -20.77 -7.10
C VAL A 204 5.50 -21.59 -8.37
N LEU A 205 4.76 -21.29 -9.45
CA LEU A 205 4.95 -21.90 -10.77
C LEU A 205 6.36 -21.61 -11.32
N MET A 206 6.79 -20.35 -11.29
CA MET A 206 8.11 -19.93 -11.77
C MET A 206 9.25 -20.57 -10.96
N LYS A 207 9.08 -20.69 -9.64
CA LYS A 207 10.06 -21.33 -8.75
C LYS A 207 9.98 -22.86 -8.75
N LYS A 208 8.96 -23.46 -9.40
CA LYS A 208 8.67 -24.90 -9.37
C LYS A 208 8.50 -25.46 -7.95
N LEU A 209 7.89 -24.67 -7.06
CA LEU A 209 7.69 -25.00 -5.64
C LEU A 209 6.29 -25.53 -5.35
N ILE A 210 5.74 -26.34 -6.26
CA ILE A 210 4.39 -26.90 -6.10
C ILE A 210 4.48 -28.16 -5.25
N TYR A 211 3.93 -28.11 -4.04
CA TYR A 211 3.81 -29.25 -3.13
C TYR A 211 2.47 -29.22 -2.39
N ARG A 212 2.13 -30.34 -1.76
CA ARG A 212 0.81 -30.59 -1.16
C ARG A 212 0.38 -29.48 -0.20
N GLU A 213 1.24 -29.10 0.74
CA GLU A 213 0.92 -28.08 1.74
C GLU A 213 0.61 -26.73 1.07
N PHE A 214 1.42 -26.30 0.10
CA PHE A 214 1.15 -25.09 -0.64
C PHE A 214 -0.21 -25.16 -1.35
N ILE A 215 -0.52 -26.26 -2.04
CA ILE A 215 -1.80 -26.43 -2.75
C ILE A 215 -2.98 -26.33 -1.76
N VAL A 216 -2.91 -27.04 -0.63
CA VAL A 216 -3.98 -27.02 0.38
C VAL A 216 -4.23 -25.60 0.89
N PHE A 217 -3.17 -24.89 1.27
CA PHE A 217 -3.33 -23.52 1.74
C PHE A 217 -3.77 -22.58 0.62
N TYR A 218 -3.22 -22.70 -0.60
CA TYR A 218 -3.64 -21.92 -1.77
C TYR A 218 -5.12 -22.06 -2.09
N LEU A 219 -5.66 -23.28 -2.05
CA LEU A 219 -7.08 -23.54 -2.21
C LEU A 219 -7.89 -22.92 -1.06
N LEU A 220 -7.43 -23.04 0.19
CA LEU A 220 -8.08 -22.43 1.34
C LEU A 220 -8.12 -20.89 1.24
N PHE A 221 -6.99 -20.27 0.89
CA PHE A 221 -6.90 -18.83 0.61
C PHE A 221 -7.92 -18.43 -0.47
N THR A 222 -7.94 -19.16 -1.58
CA THR A 222 -8.79 -18.85 -2.74
C THR A 222 -10.26 -19.00 -2.40
N ILE A 223 -10.68 -20.12 -1.80
CA ILE A 223 -12.08 -20.39 -1.46
C ILE A 223 -12.61 -19.34 -0.48
N LEU A 224 -11.88 -19.09 0.61
CA LEU A 224 -12.32 -18.09 1.60
C LEU A 224 -12.37 -16.69 1.01
N SER A 225 -11.38 -16.33 0.17
CA SER A 225 -11.39 -15.04 -0.52
C SER A 225 -12.57 -14.92 -1.45
N VAL A 226 -12.85 -15.92 -2.29
CA VAL A 226 -13.99 -15.91 -3.22
C VAL A 226 -15.32 -15.79 -2.47
N VAL A 227 -15.50 -16.52 -1.36
CA VAL A 227 -16.73 -16.42 -0.55
C VAL A 227 -16.93 -15.00 -0.02
N ILE A 228 -15.90 -14.42 0.60
CA ILE A 228 -15.98 -13.06 1.15
C ILE A 228 -16.18 -12.04 0.02
N LEU A 229 -15.44 -12.15 -1.08
CA LEU A 229 -15.53 -11.23 -2.21
C LEU A 229 -16.89 -11.32 -2.91
N SER A 230 -17.47 -12.51 -3.02
CA SER A 230 -18.81 -12.69 -3.61
C SER A 230 -19.88 -12.03 -2.74
N TYR A 231 -19.78 -12.18 -1.41
CA TYR A 231 -20.63 -11.47 -0.47
C TYR A 231 -20.46 -9.94 -0.60
N GLN A 232 -19.22 -9.44 -0.65
CA GLN A 232 -18.98 -8.00 -0.82
C GLN A 232 -19.48 -7.49 -2.17
N TYR A 233 -19.32 -8.29 -3.24
CA TYR A 233 -19.72 -7.93 -4.59
C TYR A 233 -21.24 -7.75 -4.69
N THR A 234 -22.01 -8.71 -4.18
CA THR A 234 -23.49 -8.69 -4.22
C THR A 234 -24.11 -7.49 -3.50
N HIS A 235 -23.40 -6.87 -2.56
CA HIS A 235 -23.89 -5.68 -1.83
C HIS A 235 -23.30 -4.36 -2.37
N THR A 236 -22.06 -4.38 -2.86
CA THR A 236 -21.36 -3.18 -3.38
C THR A 236 -21.84 -2.81 -4.79
N PHE A 237 -22.16 -3.81 -5.61
CA PHE A 237 -22.60 -3.63 -6.99
C PHE A 237 -24.12 -3.81 -7.09
N THR A 238 -24.84 -3.05 -6.26
CA THR A 238 -26.31 -3.03 -6.22
C THR A 238 -26.83 -1.86 -7.05
N GLY A 239 -27.35 -2.16 -8.25
CA GLY A 239 -27.90 -1.18 -9.19
C GLY A 239 -27.43 -1.44 -10.63
N GLU A 240 -28.29 -1.13 -11.60
CA GLU A 240 -28.06 -1.42 -13.03
C GLU A 240 -26.77 -0.77 -13.57
N ASP A 241 -26.36 0.37 -13.00
CA ASP A 241 -25.23 1.18 -13.49
C ASP A 241 -23.86 0.85 -12.86
N SER A 242 -23.77 -0.09 -11.90
CA SER A 242 -22.52 -0.40 -11.19
C SER A 242 -22.19 -1.88 -11.31
N HIS A 243 -21.31 -2.21 -12.26
CA HIS A 243 -20.76 -3.54 -12.49
C HIS A 243 -19.28 -3.45 -12.88
N VAL A 244 -18.59 -4.61 -12.85
CA VAL A 244 -17.22 -4.73 -13.32
C VAL A 244 -17.24 -5.13 -14.78
N PHE A 245 -16.47 -4.44 -15.63
CA PHE A 245 -16.33 -4.76 -17.04
C PHE A 245 -14.88 -4.61 -17.50
N VAL A 246 -14.59 -5.10 -18.71
CA VAL A 246 -13.27 -4.96 -19.34
C VAL A 246 -13.23 -3.68 -20.14
N ASP A 247 -12.26 -2.83 -19.83
CA ASP A 247 -11.95 -1.62 -20.58
C ASP A 247 -10.44 -1.42 -20.61
N PHE A 248 -9.84 -1.85 -21.72
CA PHE A 248 -8.39 -1.86 -21.84
C PHE A 248 -7.84 -0.43 -21.93
N LEU A 249 -7.10 -0.02 -20.89
CA LEU A 249 -6.47 1.27 -20.68
C LEU A 249 -7.44 2.46 -20.56
N GLY A 250 -8.76 2.28 -20.75
CA GLY A 250 -9.74 3.37 -20.76
C GLY A 250 -9.69 4.23 -19.50
N VAL A 251 -9.84 3.61 -18.33
CA VAL A 251 -9.80 4.33 -17.04
C VAL A 251 -8.45 5.02 -16.81
N TRP A 252 -7.35 4.32 -17.08
CA TRP A 252 -6.01 4.85 -16.85
C TRP A 252 -5.72 6.05 -17.77
N SER A 253 -6.22 6.02 -19.01
CA SER A 253 -6.06 7.10 -19.99
C SER A 253 -6.77 8.40 -19.59
N GLN A 254 -7.74 8.37 -18.66
CA GLN A 254 -8.36 9.59 -18.12
C GLN A 254 -7.38 10.46 -17.34
N SER A 255 -6.31 9.85 -16.83
CA SER A 255 -5.38 10.47 -15.89
C SER A 255 -3.92 10.44 -16.34
N SER A 256 -3.58 9.65 -17.37
CA SER A 256 -2.21 9.51 -17.90
C SER A 256 -2.17 9.81 -19.39
N LEU A 257 -1.29 10.73 -19.79
CA LEU A 257 -1.04 11.05 -21.21
C LEU A 257 -0.35 9.90 -21.95
N ASN A 258 0.55 9.17 -21.27
CA ASN A 258 1.15 7.95 -21.79
C ASN A 258 1.54 7.01 -20.62
N ILE A 259 0.83 5.90 -20.61
CA ILE A 259 0.82 4.91 -19.52
C ILE A 259 2.19 4.24 -19.34
N PRO A 260 2.89 3.78 -20.39
CA PRO A 260 4.25 3.24 -20.25
C PRO A 260 5.22 4.18 -19.54
N ILE A 261 5.25 5.46 -19.92
CA ILE A 261 6.14 6.45 -19.27
C ILE A 261 5.68 6.68 -17.82
N SER A 262 4.37 6.77 -17.56
CA SER A 262 3.86 6.88 -16.19
C SER A 262 4.30 5.72 -15.29
N ILE A 263 4.31 4.48 -15.81
CA ILE A 263 4.81 3.31 -15.08
C ILE A 263 6.31 3.43 -14.81
N VAL A 264 7.10 3.85 -15.82
CA VAL A 264 8.56 4.03 -15.66
C VAL A 264 8.88 5.09 -14.60
N LEU A 265 8.16 6.21 -14.59
CA LEU A 265 8.36 7.29 -13.61
C LEU A 265 7.90 6.88 -12.20
N ALA A 266 6.79 6.15 -12.11
CA ALA A 266 6.28 5.59 -10.86
C ALA A 266 7.22 4.52 -10.25
N LEU A 267 7.94 3.77 -11.08
CA LEU A 267 8.82 2.67 -10.67
C LEU A 267 10.30 2.95 -10.94
N ALA A 268 10.71 4.22 -11.07
CA ALA A 268 12.04 4.58 -11.54
C ALA A 268 13.18 3.95 -10.72
N PHE A 269 13.14 4.06 -9.39
CA PHE A 269 14.16 3.43 -8.54
C PHE A 269 14.16 1.88 -8.62
N PRO A 270 13.02 1.17 -8.43
CA PRO A 270 13.00 -0.29 -8.57
C PRO A 270 13.47 -0.77 -9.95
N ILE A 271 13.04 -0.12 -11.04
CA ILE A 271 13.46 -0.44 -12.41
C ILE A 271 14.97 -0.26 -12.56
N ALA A 272 15.51 0.88 -12.12
CA ALA A 272 16.95 1.15 -12.20
C ALA A 272 17.74 0.11 -11.38
N LEU A 273 17.28 -0.26 -10.19
CA LEU A 273 17.92 -1.28 -9.37
C LEU A 273 17.95 -2.63 -10.09
N PHE A 274 16.83 -3.04 -10.69
CA PHE A 274 16.74 -4.28 -11.45
C PHE A 274 17.64 -4.29 -12.70
N ILE A 275 17.65 -3.21 -13.48
CA ILE A 275 18.49 -3.11 -14.68
C ILE A 275 19.98 -3.13 -14.33
N LEU A 276 20.37 -2.39 -13.27
CA LEU A 276 21.77 -2.29 -12.87
C LEU A 276 22.27 -3.54 -12.15
N GLU A 277 21.40 -4.29 -11.47
CA GLU A 277 21.72 -5.50 -10.71
C GLU A 277 20.69 -6.61 -10.93
N THR A 278 20.61 -7.14 -12.15
CA THR A 278 19.60 -8.15 -12.54
C THR A 278 19.55 -9.39 -11.65
N LYS A 279 20.67 -9.74 -11.00
CA LYS A 279 20.75 -10.87 -10.07
C LYS A 279 19.83 -10.73 -8.85
N ILE A 280 19.37 -9.53 -8.51
CA ILE A 280 18.43 -9.32 -7.39
C ILE A 280 17.12 -10.11 -7.54
N ILE A 281 16.73 -10.47 -8.77
CA ILE A 281 15.50 -11.20 -9.06
C ILE A 281 15.48 -12.62 -8.48
N HIS A 282 16.63 -13.14 -8.04
CA HIS A 282 16.70 -14.42 -7.35
C HIS A 282 16.17 -14.33 -5.91
N ASP A 283 16.12 -13.13 -5.34
CA ASP A 283 15.53 -12.87 -4.03
C ASP A 283 14.00 -13.03 -4.11
N ASP A 284 13.44 -13.89 -3.26
CA ASP A 284 12.02 -14.24 -3.30
C ASP A 284 11.11 -13.04 -3.03
N TYR A 285 11.54 -12.12 -2.17
CA TYR A 285 10.77 -10.91 -1.86
C TYR A 285 10.74 -9.96 -3.06
N ILE A 286 11.87 -9.80 -3.75
CA ILE A 286 11.96 -9.00 -4.97
C ILE A 286 11.14 -9.64 -6.09
N LEU A 287 11.29 -10.94 -6.34
CA LEU A 287 10.56 -11.62 -7.41
C LEU A 287 9.04 -11.53 -7.18
N LEU A 288 8.56 -11.87 -5.99
CA LEU A 288 7.13 -11.83 -5.70
C LEU A 288 6.56 -10.41 -5.74
N SER A 289 7.29 -9.39 -5.27
CA SER A 289 6.84 -7.99 -5.37
C SER A 289 6.79 -7.47 -6.81
N TRP A 290 7.72 -7.90 -7.68
CA TRP A 290 7.65 -7.61 -9.12
C TRP A 290 6.46 -8.28 -9.78
N ILE A 291 6.24 -9.58 -9.51
CA ILE A 291 5.08 -10.31 -10.04
C ILE A 291 3.79 -9.64 -9.57
N LEU A 292 3.68 -9.31 -8.28
CA LEU A 292 2.52 -8.64 -7.71
C LEU A 292 2.29 -7.27 -8.36
N THR A 293 3.35 -6.51 -8.61
CA THR A 293 3.27 -5.20 -9.29
C THR A 293 2.81 -5.35 -10.73
N PHE A 294 3.35 -6.32 -11.46
CA PHE A 294 2.91 -6.64 -12.82
C PHE A 294 1.43 -7.02 -12.87
N ILE A 295 0.98 -7.91 -11.99
CA ILE A 295 -0.44 -8.27 -11.88
C ILE A 295 -1.28 -7.04 -11.52
N GLY A 296 -0.86 -6.21 -10.57
CA GLY A 296 -1.54 -4.95 -10.23
C GLY A 296 -1.68 -4.01 -11.42
N ILE A 297 -0.65 -3.88 -12.26
CA ILE A 297 -0.69 -3.11 -13.52
C ILE A 297 -1.72 -3.72 -14.48
N VAL A 298 -1.73 -5.05 -14.64
CA VAL A 298 -2.73 -5.73 -15.50
C VAL A 298 -4.15 -5.47 -15.00
N PHE A 299 -4.40 -5.57 -13.69
CA PHE A 299 -5.73 -5.26 -13.14
C PHE A 299 -6.15 -3.83 -13.43
N TYR A 300 -5.25 -2.86 -13.23
CA TYR A 300 -5.55 -1.46 -13.52
C TYR A 300 -5.76 -1.19 -15.02
N ALA A 301 -5.00 -1.88 -15.88
CA ALA A 301 -5.09 -1.74 -17.32
C ALA A 301 -6.33 -2.40 -17.93
N VAL A 302 -6.89 -3.46 -17.32
CA VAL A 302 -7.93 -4.28 -17.97
C VAL A 302 -9.31 -4.04 -17.37
N PHE A 303 -9.44 -3.84 -16.06
CA PHE A 303 -10.73 -3.85 -15.39
C PHE A 303 -11.17 -2.44 -14.96
N ALA A 304 -12.45 -2.15 -15.19
CA ALA A 304 -13.10 -0.91 -14.80
C ALA A 304 -14.38 -1.20 -14.01
N GLN A 305 -14.80 -0.23 -13.20
CA GLN A 305 -16.13 -0.19 -12.62
C GLN A 305 -16.98 0.79 -13.41
N SER A 306 -18.20 0.41 -13.77
CA SER A 306 -19.09 1.26 -14.55
C SER A 306 -19.72 2.41 -13.75
N GLY A 307 -20.41 3.30 -14.45
CA GLY A 307 -21.19 4.39 -13.87
C GLY A 307 -20.32 5.48 -13.24
N LYS A 308 -20.85 6.13 -12.20
CA LYS A 308 -20.18 7.25 -11.52
C LYS A 308 -18.82 6.90 -10.92
N TYR A 309 -18.54 5.60 -10.74
CA TYR A 309 -17.30 5.14 -10.12
C TYR A 309 -16.16 4.90 -11.12
N TYR A 310 -16.44 5.00 -12.43
CA TYR A 310 -15.44 4.81 -13.48
C TYR A 310 -14.16 5.65 -13.27
N PRO A 311 -14.24 6.96 -12.95
CA PRO A 311 -13.04 7.78 -12.77
C PRO A 311 -12.22 7.46 -11.51
N HIS A 312 -12.75 6.67 -10.55
CA HIS A 312 -11.99 6.33 -9.34
C HIS A 312 -10.91 5.28 -9.57
N GLY A 313 -10.94 4.57 -10.70
CA GLY A 313 -9.95 3.55 -11.03
C GLY A 313 -9.72 2.53 -9.92
N ASN A 314 -10.80 1.95 -9.39
CA ASN A 314 -10.77 1.09 -8.21
C ASN A 314 -9.83 -0.13 -8.33
N PHE A 315 -9.54 -0.60 -9.54
CA PHE A 315 -8.56 -1.67 -9.78
C PHE A 315 -7.10 -1.19 -9.73
N GLY A 316 -6.85 0.12 -9.86
CA GLY A 316 -5.54 0.75 -9.67
C GLY A 316 -5.02 0.72 -8.23
N TRP A 317 -5.90 0.51 -7.24
CA TRP A 317 -5.50 0.33 -5.85
C TRP A 317 -4.61 -0.90 -5.64
N SER A 318 -4.80 -1.96 -6.43
CA SER A 318 -3.93 -3.14 -6.42
C SER A 318 -2.50 -2.79 -6.82
N TYR A 319 -2.34 -1.98 -7.87
CA TYR A 319 -1.05 -1.45 -8.30
C TYR A 319 -0.41 -0.60 -7.20
N ALA A 320 -1.15 0.31 -6.56
CA ALA A 320 -0.62 1.16 -5.48
C ALA A 320 -0.09 0.34 -4.28
N ILE A 321 -0.82 -0.69 -3.84
CA ILE A 321 -0.39 -1.58 -2.75
C ILE A 321 0.86 -2.35 -3.17
N ALA A 322 0.87 -2.91 -4.39
CA ALA A 322 2.01 -3.65 -4.92
C ALA A 322 3.28 -2.79 -5.02
N MET A 323 3.14 -1.55 -5.50
CA MET A 323 4.24 -0.58 -5.53
C MET A 323 4.84 -0.37 -4.15
N SER A 324 4.01 -0.20 -3.11
CA SER A 324 4.52 0.02 -1.75
C SER A 324 5.41 -1.12 -1.26
N LEU A 325 5.05 -2.37 -1.56
CA LEU A 325 5.83 -3.56 -1.23
C LEU A 325 7.09 -3.67 -2.10
N LEU A 326 6.98 -3.38 -3.41
CA LEU A 326 8.13 -3.37 -4.32
C LEU A 326 9.19 -2.36 -3.91
N TYR A 327 8.80 -1.14 -3.52
CA TYR A 327 9.72 -0.14 -2.99
C TYR A 327 10.38 -0.60 -1.70
N LEU A 328 9.60 -1.13 -0.74
CA LEU A 328 10.14 -1.68 0.50
C LEU A 328 11.24 -2.72 0.24
N PHE A 329 10.93 -3.76 -0.53
CA PHE A 329 11.89 -4.83 -0.77
C PHE A 329 13.06 -4.39 -1.66
N SER A 330 12.83 -3.47 -2.61
CA SER A 330 13.91 -2.87 -3.40
C SER A 330 14.88 -2.06 -2.54
N ILE A 331 14.38 -1.27 -1.59
CA ILE A 331 15.20 -0.50 -0.66
C ILE A 331 16.01 -1.41 0.27
N ILE A 332 15.38 -2.48 0.79
CA ILE A 332 16.07 -3.51 1.58
C ILE A 332 17.19 -4.13 0.74
N LYS A 333 16.90 -4.52 -0.50
CA LYS A 333 17.88 -5.18 -1.35
C LYS A 333 19.02 -4.26 -1.74
N PHE A 334 18.71 -3.01 -2.05
CA PHE A 334 19.70 -1.98 -2.30
C PHE A 334 20.63 -1.79 -1.09
N ALA A 335 20.07 -1.76 0.12
CA ALA A 335 20.84 -1.62 1.35
C ALA A 335 21.77 -2.81 1.61
N GLU A 336 21.32 -4.04 1.33
CA GLU A 336 22.15 -5.26 1.42
C GLU A 336 23.36 -5.22 0.49
N ILE A 337 23.16 -4.83 -0.77
CA ILE A 337 24.21 -4.87 -1.80
C ILE A 337 25.04 -3.57 -1.85
N TYR A 338 24.63 -2.52 -1.12
CA TYR A 338 25.16 -1.15 -1.20
C TYR A 338 26.68 -1.08 -1.14
N LYS A 339 27.32 -1.86 -0.25
CA LYS A 339 28.79 -1.84 -0.08
C LYS A 339 29.54 -2.40 -1.28
N GLY A 340 28.95 -3.36 -2.00
CA GLY A 340 29.56 -4.01 -3.16
C GLY A 340 29.30 -3.32 -4.50
N LEU A 341 28.43 -2.30 -4.53
CA LEU A 341 28.10 -1.60 -5.77
C LEU A 341 29.24 -0.70 -6.26
N HIS A 342 29.48 -0.74 -7.58
CA HIS A 342 30.33 0.23 -8.27
C HIS A 342 29.80 1.66 -8.06
N PHE A 343 30.71 2.64 -7.94
CA PHE A 343 30.37 4.02 -7.62
C PHE A 343 29.28 4.61 -8.53
N ILE A 344 29.39 4.43 -9.84
CA ILE A 344 28.39 4.96 -10.80
C ILE A 344 26.99 4.41 -10.53
N LYS A 345 26.86 3.08 -10.35
CA LYS A 345 25.57 2.44 -10.06
C LYS A 345 24.98 2.95 -8.75
N LYS A 346 25.82 3.06 -7.72
CA LYS A 346 25.45 3.61 -6.41
C LYS A 346 24.93 5.04 -6.54
N SER A 347 25.64 5.90 -7.28
CA SER A 347 25.25 7.30 -7.48
C SER A 347 23.91 7.41 -8.18
N ILE A 348 23.68 6.67 -9.27
CA ILE A 348 22.39 6.66 -9.98
C ILE A 348 21.25 6.26 -9.04
N LEU A 349 21.41 5.16 -8.31
CA LEU A 349 20.38 4.63 -7.42
C LEU A 349 20.09 5.57 -6.23
N LEU A 350 21.13 6.15 -5.63
CA LEU A 350 20.98 7.15 -4.57
C LEU A 350 20.28 8.41 -5.08
N THR A 351 20.64 8.90 -6.26
CA THR A 351 20.00 10.08 -6.86
C THR A 351 18.52 9.82 -7.11
N LEU A 352 18.16 8.68 -7.71
CA LEU A 352 16.75 8.34 -7.95
C LEU A 352 15.98 8.22 -6.64
N LEU A 353 16.53 7.49 -5.66
CA LEU A 353 15.90 7.31 -4.36
C LEU A 353 15.72 8.65 -3.63
N ALA A 354 16.74 9.51 -3.63
CA ALA A 354 16.69 10.84 -3.03
C ALA A 354 15.65 11.73 -3.71
N LEU A 355 15.64 11.80 -5.06
CA LEU A 355 14.68 12.61 -5.81
C LEU A 355 13.24 12.17 -5.51
N GLN A 356 12.94 10.87 -5.61
CA GLN A 356 11.61 10.35 -5.33
C GLN A 356 11.17 10.55 -3.87
N THR A 357 12.13 10.52 -2.93
CA THR A 357 11.85 10.82 -1.51
C THR A 357 11.55 12.31 -1.30
N LEU A 358 12.32 13.20 -1.93
CA LEU A 358 12.09 14.64 -1.86
C LEU A 358 10.74 15.03 -2.49
N ILE A 359 10.39 14.43 -3.62
CA ILE A 359 9.08 14.58 -4.26
C ILE A 359 7.97 14.11 -3.32
N GLY A 360 8.16 12.95 -2.69
CA GLY A 360 7.21 12.41 -1.73
C GLY A 360 7.04 13.27 -0.48
N LEU A 361 8.12 13.88 0.00
CA LEU A 361 8.08 14.80 1.13
C LEU A 361 7.33 16.08 0.76
N TYR A 362 7.63 16.65 -0.41
CA TYR A 362 6.90 17.80 -0.95
C TYR A 362 5.41 17.49 -1.10
N TYR A 363 5.06 16.33 -1.66
CA TYR A 363 3.68 15.88 -1.81
C TYR A 363 2.95 15.78 -0.46
N LEU A 364 3.58 15.18 0.56
CA LEU A 364 2.99 15.11 1.90
C LEU A 364 2.80 16.51 2.52
N ILE A 365 3.80 17.39 2.41
CA ILE A 365 3.70 18.76 2.93
C ILE A 365 2.53 19.51 2.27
N LYS A 366 2.38 19.41 0.95
CA LYS A 366 1.29 20.06 0.22
C LYS A 366 -0.09 19.54 0.64
N ILE A 367 -0.21 18.24 0.93
CA ILE A 367 -1.45 17.67 1.47
C ILE A 367 -1.71 18.16 2.91
N LEU A 368 -0.66 18.30 3.73
CA LEU A 368 -0.78 18.89 5.07
C LEU A 368 -1.18 20.37 5.03
N GLU A 369 -0.84 21.08 3.95
CA GLU A 369 -1.30 22.46 3.70
C GLU A 369 -2.75 22.52 3.16
N GLY A 370 -3.42 21.38 2.98
CA GLY A 370 -4.78 21.32 2.44
C GLY A 370 -4.85 21.35 0.92
N GLN A 371 -3.75 21.10 0.19
CA GLN A 371 -3.85 20.95 -1.26
C GLN A 371 -4.42 19.58 -1.63
N SER A 372 -5.35 19.58 -2.59
CA SER A 372 -5.92 18.32 -3.08
C SER A 372 -4.85 17.47 -3.78
N PRO A 373 -4.72 16.18 -3.42
CA PRO A 373 -3.76 15.25 -4.02
C PRO A 373 -3.92 15.08 -5.54
N LEU A 374 -5.09 15.44 -6.08
CA LEU A 374 -5.40 15.37 -7.50
C LEU A 374 -4.79 16.53 -8.30
N TYR A 375 -4.27 17.55 -7.63
CA TYR A 375 -3.75 18.77 -8.28
C TYR A 375 -2.33 19.15 -7.85
N ILE A 376 -1.70 18.39 -6.95
CA ILE A 376 -0.33 18.72 -6.50
C ILE A 376 0.66 18.45 -7.62
N SER A 377 1.26 19.53 -8.12
CA SER A 377 2.27 19.54 -9.16
C SER A 377 3.65 19.98 -8.68
N ILE A 378 4.67 19.59 -9.44
CA ILE A 378 6.04 20.13 -9.32
C ILE A 378 6.23 21.10 -10.49
N GLY A 379 6.04 22.40 -10.25
CA GLY A 379 6.10 23.41 -11.31
C GLY A 379 4.95 24.40 -11.18
N PHE A 380 5.28 25.67 -11.36
CA PHE A 380 4.45 26.86 -11.13
C PHE A 380 3.17 26.91 -11.97
#